data_AF-A0A536RE83-F1
#
_entry.id   AF-A0A536RE83-F1
#
_cell.length_a   1.000
_cell.length_b   1.000
_cell.length_c   1.000
_cell.angle_alpha   90.00
_cell.angle_beta   90.00
_cell.angle_gamma   90.00
#
_symmetry.space_group_name_H-M   'P 1'
#
loop_
_entity.id
_entity.type
_entity.pdbx_description
1 polymer ?
#
loop_
_entity_poly.entity_id
_entity_poly.type
_entity_poly.pdbx_seq_one_letter_code
_entity_poly.pdbx_strand_id
1 'polypeptide(L)'
;MWTEDDQRLYNVAYYAEHRDEEIERVRVRQAAILEFLRDLRRRPCADCGQSFPPWVMDFDHRDSKTKSFALAAGHALLKSRQVLLAEVAKCDIVCANCHAIRTYSWIKSENVFASRAPGVSRYIERKTAYRKDQAKLLAELRTVPCLDCNLTFPYFVMQFDHRDATNKRYVVTQMIGRAGTGTILAEVAKCDIVCANCHRDRSYRRRTASAGVL
;
A
#
# COMPACT_ATOMS: atom_id res chain seq x y z
N MET A 1 28.83 -26.55 35.71
CA MET A 1 27.41 -26.18 35.78
C MET A 1 27.17 -25.17 34.69
N TRP A 2 26.25 -25.44 33.78
CA TRP A 2 25.86 -24.54 32.70
C TRP A 2 24.99 -23.43 33.28
N THR A 3 25.33 -22.16 33.06
CA THR A 3 24.60 -20.99 33.58
C THR A 3 23.75 -20.32 32.48
N GLU A 4 22.79 -19.46 32.85
CA GLU A 4 21.96 -18.71 31.87
C GLU A 4 22.80 -17.80 30.95
N ASP A 5 23.95 -17.30 31.45
CA ASP A 5 24.89 -16.52 30.66
C ASP A 5 25.66 -17.38 29.64
N ASP A 6 25.97 -18.63 29.97
CA ASP A 6 26.56 -19.60 29.02
C ASP A 6 25.57 -19.93 27.89
N GLN A 7 24.27 -20.01 28.20
CA GLN A 7 23.22 -20.23 27.21
C GLN A 7 23.06 -19.04 26.25
N ARG A 8 23.15 -17.82 26.75
CA ARG A 8 23.09 -16.61 25.90
C ARG A 8 24.28 -16.51 24.97
N LEU A 9 25.49 -16.73 25.48
CA LEU A 9 26.72 -16.68 24.67
C LEU A 9 26.72 -17.77 23.60
N TYR A 10 26.30 -18.99 23.95
CA TYR A 10 26.10 -20.08 23.00
C TYR A 10 25.09 -19.71 21.90
N ASN A 11 23.92 -19.18 22.28
CA ASN A 11 22.91 -18.79 21.31
C ASN A 11 23.43 -17.70 20.36
N VAL A 12 24.14 -16.70 20.85
CA VAL A 12 24.73 -15.64 20.02
C VAL A 12 25.76 -16.22 19.04
N ALA A 13 26.65 -17.10 19.49
CA ALA A 13 27.63 -17.76 18.62
C ALA A 13 26.95 -18.64 17.55
N TYR A 14 25.98 -19.46 17.97
CA TYR A 14 25.18 -20.30 17.07
C TYR A 14 24.44 -19.49 16.01
N TYR A 15 23.79 -18.38 16.40
CA TYR A 15 23.09 -17.50 15.44
C TYR A 15 24.05 -16.73 14.54
N ALA A 16 25.28 -16.44 14.98
CA ALA A 16 26.29 -15.82 14.15
C ALA A 16 26.81 -16.79 13.08
N GLU A 17 27.04 -18.05 13.45
CA GLU A 17 27.52 -19.10 12.55
C GLU A 17 26.45 -19.54 11.54
N HIS A 18 25.20 -19.68 11.96
CA HIS A 18 24.09 -20.14 11.10
C HIS A 18 23.27 -18.99 10.49
N ARG A 19 23.74 -17.75 10.61
CA ARG A 19 23.00 -16.55 10.21
C ARG A 19 22.56 -16.61 8.75
N ASP A 20 23.48 -16.94 7.86
CA ASP A 20 23.24 -16.87 6.42
C ASP A 20 22.34 -18.02 5.95
N GLU A 21 22.50 -19.21 6.55
CA GLU A 21 21.61 -20.36 6.34
C GLU A 21 20.19 -20.07 6.82
N GLU A 22 20.04 -19.45 8.00
CA GLU A 22 18.77 -19.01 8.55
C GLU A 22 18.11 -17.95 7.66
N ILE A 23 18.87 -16.96 7.19
CA ILE A 23 18.40 -15.91 6.28
C ILE A 23 17.90 -16.54 4.97
N GLU A 24 18.66 -17.46 4.37
CA GLU A 24 18.26 -18.08 3.12
C GLU A 24 17.02 -18.97 3.32
N ARG A 25 16.94 -19.73 4.42
CA ARG A 25 15.75 -20.52 4.76
C ARG A 25 14.50 -19.64 4.90
N VAL A 26 14.62 -18.51 5.60
CA VAL A 26 13.52 -17.55 5.75
C VAL A 26 13.16 -16.94 4.39
N ARG A 27 14.14 -16.58 3.56
CA ARG A 27 13.94 -16.02 2.22
C ARG A 27 13.17 -16.98 1.31
N VAL A 28 13.60 -18.25 1.23
CA VAL A 28 12.93 -19.30 0.43
C VAL A 28 11.49 -19.49 0.90
N ARG A 29 11.28 -19.59 2.22
CA ARG A 29 9.93 -19.71 2.80
C ARG A 29 9.05 -18.51 2.45
N GLN A 30 9.57 -17.29 2.59
CA GLN A 30 8.83 -16.07 2.29
C GLN A 30 8.47 -15.97 0.79
N ALA A 31 9.38 -16.38 -0.10
CA ALA A 31 9.11 -16.45 -1.54
C ALA A 31 7.99 -17.44 -1.86
N ALA A 32 8.00 -18.64 -1.25
CA ALA A 32 6.95 -19.63 -1.43
C ALA A 32 5.58 -19.16 -0.91
N ILE A 33 5.55 -18.45 0.23
CA ILE A 33 4.32 -17.86 0.76
C ILE A 33 3.83 -16.70 -0.13
N LEU A 34 4.74 -15.88 -0.66
CA LEU A 34 4.37 -14.80 -1.58
C LEU A 34 3.71 -15.34 -2.85
N GLU A 35 4.26 -16.40 -3.45
CA GLU A 35 3.66 -17.02 -4.63
C GLU A 35 2.33 -17.70 -4.30
N PHE A 36 2.23 -18.37 -3.15
CA PHE A 36 0.96 -18.90 -2.66
C PHE A 36 -0.12 -17.80 -2.53
N LEU A 37 0.23 -16.63 -1.97
CA LEU A 37 -0.70 -15.51 -1.88
C LEU A 37 -1.03 -14.90 -3.26
N ARG A 38 -0.09 -14.90 -4.22
CA ARG A 38 -0.36 -14.48 -5.60
C ARG A 38 -1.34 -15.42 -6.28
N ASP A 39 -1.15 -16.72 -6.12
CA ASP A 39 -2.04 -17.74 -6.66
C ASP A 39 -3.47 -17.57 -6.15
N LEU A 40 -3.64 -17.35 -4.85
CA LEU A 40 -4.95 -17.06 -4.27
C LEU A 40 -5.62 -15.82 -4.89
N ARG A 41 -4.85 -14.86 -5.42
CA ARG A 41 -5.37 -13.66 -6.09
C ARG A 41 -5.62 -13.85 -7.60
N ARG A 42 -5.29 -15.00 -8.20
CA ARG A 42 -5.57 -15.34 -9.61
C ARG A 42 -7.05 -15.67 -9.83
N ARG A 43 -7.92 -14.71 -9.55
CA ARG A 43 -9.35 -14.79 -9.78
C ARG A 43 -9.90 -13.42 -10.19
N PRO A 44 -11.07 -13.38 -10.89
CA PRO A 44 -11.70 -12.12 -11.25
C PRO A 44 -11.98 -11.24 -10.03
N CYS A 45 -11.95 -9.92 -10.24
CA CYS A 45 -12.34 -8.95 -9.22
C CYS A 45 -13.81 -9.16 -8.83
N ALA A 46 -14.08 -9.26 -7.53
CA ALA A 46 -15.43 -9.45 -7.00
C ALA A 46 -16.40 -8.32 -7.42
N ASP A 47 -15.90 -7.08 -7.57
CA ASP A 47 -16.75 -5.94 -7.91
C ASP A 47 -16.95 -5.73 -9.41
N CYS A 48 -15.88 -5.71 -10.22
CA CYS A 48 -15.97 -5.41 -11.65
C CYS A 48 -15.92 -6.63 -12.57
N GLY A 49 -15.69 -7.83 -12.03
CA GLY A 49 -15.60 -9.07 -12.81
C GLY A 49 -14.37 -9.19 -13.72
N GLN A 50 -13.54 -8.16 -13.83
CA GLN A 50 -12.34 -8.18 -14.66
C GLN A 50 -11.19 -8.89 -13.94
N SER A 51 -10.32 -9.54 -14.71
CA SER A 51 -9.11 -10.20 -14.20
C SER A 51 -7.88 -9.34 -14.42
N PHE A 52 -7.04 -9.21 -13.40
CA PHE A 52 -5.78 -8.48 -13.47
C PHE A 52 -4.63 -9.34 -12.91
N PRO A 53 -3.36 -8.97 -13.18
CA PRO A 53 -2.24 -9.66 -12.58
C PRO A 53 -2.30 -9.66 -11.04
N PRO A 54 -1.81 -10.70 -10.35
CA PRO A 54 -1.93 -10.83 -8.91
C PRO A 54 -1.35 -9.68 -8.08
N TRP A 55 -0.40 -8.90 -8.59
CA TRP A 55 0.16 -7.73 -7.90
C TRP A 55 -0.73 -6.48 -7.97
N VAL A 56 -1.71 -6.47 -8.88
CA VAL A 56 -2.74 -5.43 -9.00
C VAL A 56 -3.96 -5.72 -8.10
N MET A 57 -4.16 -7.00 -7.77
CA MET A 57 -5.26 -7.48 -6.94
C MET A 57 -4.95 -7.34 -5.44
N ASP A 58 -6.00 -7.10 -4.65
CA ASP A 58 -5.96 -6.97 -3.19
C ASP A 58 -6.90 -7.97 -2.51
N PHE A 59 -6.55 -8.31 -1.28
CA PHE A 59 -7.48 -8.92 -0.32
C PHE A 59 -8.16 -7.79 0.46
N ASP A 60 -9.45 -7.57 0.19
CA ASP A 60 -10.27 -6.57 0.88
C ASP A 60 -11.16 -7.25 1.93
N HIS A 61 -10.99 -6.90 3.20
CA HIS A 61 -11.75 -7.49 4.29
C HIS A 61 -13.20 -7.00 4.26
N ARG A 62 -14.17 -7.94 4.22
CA ARG A 62 -15.60 -7.61 4.25
C ARG A 62 -16.01 -6.86 5.51
N ASP A 63 -15.43 -7.23 6.65
CA ASP A 63 -15.53 -6.47 7.90
C ASP A 63 -14.14 -6.27 8.49
N SER A 64 -13.71 -5.00 8.53
CA SER A 64 -12.42 -4.58 9.09
C SER A 64 -12.23 -4.92 10.57
N LYS A 65 -13.31 -5.16 11.34
CA LYS A 65 -13.26 -5.55 12.76
C LYS A 65 -12.95 -7.03 12.96
N THR A 66 -13.17 -7.86 11.93
CA THR A 66 -12.98 -9.32 12.01
C THR A 66 -11.58 -9.77 11.57
N LYS A 67 -10.78 -8.85 11.02
CA LYS A 67 -9.43 -9.16 10.56
C LYS A 67 -8.50 -9.45 11.73
N SER A 68 -7.72 -10.52 11.60
CA SER A 68 -6.69 -10.82 12.59
C SER A 68 -5.38 -10.12 12.23
N PHE A 69 -5.12 -9.88 10.94
CA PHE A 69 -3.95 -9.19 10.45
C PHE A 69 -4.14 -8.70 9.00
N ALA A 70 -3.26 -7.83 8.51
CA ALA A 70 -3.29 -7.40 7.12
C ALA A 70 -2.50 -8.36 6.23
N LEU A 71 -3.15 -8.97 5.23
CA LEU A 71 -2.52 -9.92 4.30
C LEU A 71 -1.45 -9.28 3.40
N ALA A 72 -1.48 -7.95 3.25
CA ALA A 72 -0.50 -7.18 2.49
C ALA A 72 0.75 -6.78 3.30
N ALA A 73 0.80 -7.06 4.60
CA ALA A 73 1.90 -6.68 5.47
C ALA A 73 3.01 -7.75 5.51
N GLY A 74 4.26 -7.33 5.71
CA GLY A 74 5.43 -8.24 5.71
C GLY A 74 5.33 -9.36 6.75
N HIS A 75 4.63 -9.15 7.87
CA HIS A 75 4.42 -10.19 8.88
C HIS A 75 3.50 -11.34 8.42
N ALA A 76 2.71 -11.15 7.36
CA ALA A 76 1.91 -12.23 6.78
C ALA A 76 2.80 -13.33 6.19
N LEU A 77 3.99 -12.99 5.68
CA LEU A 77 4.94 -13.95 5.11
C LEU A 77 5.52 -14.92 6.15
N LEU A 78 5.36 -14.62 7.44
CA LEU A 78 5.79 -15.46 8.55
C LEU A 78 4.71 -16.44 9.01
N LYS A 79 3.46 -16.29 8.56
CA LYS A 79 2.33 -17.13 8.99
C LYS A 79 2.31 -18.46 8.24
N SER A 80 1.64 -19.46 8.82
CA SER A 80 1.41 -20.74 8.15
C SER A 80 0.34 -20.60 7.06
N ARG A 81 0.34 -21.51 6.09
CA ARG A 81 -0.67 -21.52 5.02
C ARG A 81 -2.09 -21.61 5.56
N GLN A 82 -2.33 -22.40 6.60
CA GLN A 82 -3.65 -22.55 7.23
C GLN A 82 -4.16 -21.23 7.82
N VAL A 83 -3.28 -20.49 8.52
CA VAL A 83 -3.63 -19.17 9.08
C VAL A 83 -3.92 -18.16 7.96
N LEU A 84 -3.13 -18.19 6.88
CA LEU A 84 -3.37 -17.34 5.72
C LEU A 84 -4.70 -17.66 5.04
N LEU A 85 -5.02 -18.93 4.83
CA LEU A 85 -6.30 -19.36 4.23
C LEU A 85 -7.50 -18.93 5.08
N ALA A 86 -7.41 -19.10 6.40
CA ALA A 86 -8.47 -18.66 7.32
C ALA A 86 -8.71 -17.14 7.25
N GLU A 87 -7.64 -16.36 7.08
CA GLU A 87 -7.77 -14.90 6.93
C GLU A 87 -8.27 -14.50 5.54
N VAL A 88 -7.78 -15.16 4.48
CA VAL A 88 -8.24 -14.96 3.10
C VAL A 88 -9.73 -15.28 2.97
N ALA A 89 -10.23 -16.28 3.70
CA ALA A 89 -11.64 -16.63 3.72
C ALA A 89 -12.54 -15.48 4.20
N LYS A 90 -12.01 -14.48 4.91
CA LYS A 90 -12.74 -13.26 5.35
C LYS A 90 -12.70 -12.12 4.33
N CYS A 91 -11.95 -12.28 3.24
CA CYS A 91 -11.68 -11.24 2.26
C CYS A 91 -12.42 -11.49 0.94
N ASP A 92 -12.73 -10.42 0.25
CA ASP A 92 -13.03 -10.43 -1.18
C ASP A 92 -11.75 -10.14 -1.97
N ILE A 93 -11.62 -10.73 -3.15
CA ILE A 93 -10.50 -10.42 -4.06
C ILE A 93 -10.96 -9.33 -5.02
N VAL A 94 -10.36 -8.15 -4.91
CA VAL A 94 -10.74 -6.97 -5.70
C VAL A 94 -9.53 -6.34 -6.36
N CYS A 95 -9.71 -5.68 -7.50
CA CYS A 95 -8.63 -4.89 -8.10
C CYS A 95 -8.39 -3.60 -7.30
N ALA A 96 -7.21 -3.02 -7.40
CA ALA A 96 -6.85 -1.81 -6.66
C ALA A 96 -7.78 -0.61 -6.91
N ASN A 97 -8.35 -0.49 -8.12
CA ASN A 97 -9.34 0.55 -8.42
C ASN A 97 -10.64 0.35 -7.60
N CYS A 98 -11.20 -0.86 -7.60
CA CYS A 98 -12.40 -1.19 -6.84
C CYS A 98 -12.17 -1.11 -5.32
N HIS A 99 -11.02 -1.58 -4.85
CA HIS A 99 -10.63 -1.46 -3.45
C HIS A 99 -10.53 0.01 -2.98
N ALA A 100 -9.98 0.90 -3.82
CA ALA A 100 -9.94 2.33 -3.52
C ALA A 100 -11.35 2.94 -3.43
N ILE A 101 -12.28 2.49 -4.27
CA ILE A 101 -13.70 2.89 -4.21
C ILE A 101 -14.34 2.42 -2.91
N ARG A 102 -14.19 1.15 -2.52
CA ARG A 102 -14.70 0.60 -1.25
C ARG A 102 -14.16 1.38 -0.05
N THR A 103 -12.84 1.60 -0.03
CA THR A 103 -12.16 2.36 1.04
C THR A 103 -12.73 3.77 1.16
N TYR A 104 -12.89 4.48 0.05
CA TYR A 104 -13.43 5.84 0.06
C TYR A 104 -14.88 5.88 0.55
N SER A 105 -15.72 4.95 0.09
CA SER A 105 -17.12 4.83 0.52
C SER A 105 -17.21 4.57 2.02
N TRP A 106 -16.38 3.68 2.57
CA TRP A 106 -16.33 3.38 4.01
C TRP A 106 -15.90 4.60 4.84
N ILE A 107 -14.84 5.30 4.41
CA ILE A 107 -14.37 6.52 5.09
C ILE A 107 -15.48 7.59 5.12
N LYS A 108 -16.23 7.72 4.02
CA LYS A 108 -17.34 8.68 3.91
C LYS A 108 -18.53 8.29 4.79
N SER A 109 -18.87 7.00 4.88
CA SER A 109 -20.01 6.52 5.67
C SER A 109 -19.75 6.53 7.17
N GLU A 110 -18.56 6.12 7.61
CA GLU A 110 -18.18 6.09 9.03
C GLU A 110 -17.88 7.48 9.59
N ASN A 111 -17.94 8.52 8.74
CA ASN A 111 -17.67 9.90 9.11
C ASN A 111 -16.40 10.04 9.97
N VAL A 112 -15.36 9.26 9.63
CA VAL A 112 -14.10 9.13 10.40
C VAL A 112 -13.46 10.50 10.65
N PHE A 113 -13.78 11.49 9.81
CA PHE A 113 -13.28 12.85 9.90
C PHE A 113 -14.08 13.78 10.82
N ALA A 114 -15.29 13.42 11.25
CA ALA A 114 -16.13 14.27 12.11
C ALA A 114 -15.75 14.24 13.60
N SER A 115 -14.97 13.24 14.05
CA SER A 115 -14.67 13.04 15.48
C SER A 115 -13.36 13.68 15.95
N ARG A 116 -12.84 14.70 15.26
CA ARG A 116 -11.71 15.48 15.78
C ARG A 116 -12.25 16.60 16.66
N ALA A 117 -11.95 16.56 17.95
CA ALA A 117 -12.19 17.67 18.86
C ALA A 117 -11.66 18.96 18.20
N PRO A 118 -12.51 19.98 17.98
CA PRO A 118 -12.08 21.19 17.33
C PRO A 118 -11.11 21.90 18.28
N GLY A 119 -9.81 21.88 17.96
CA GLY A 119 -8.89 22.85 18.53
C GLY A 119 -9.26 24.22 17.96
N VAL A 120 -9.93 25.06 18.76
CA VAL A 120 -10.51 26.34 18.33
C VAL A 120 -9.50 27.51 18.25
N SER A 121 -8.25 27.23 17.86
CA SER A 121 -7.27 28.30 17.65
C SER A 121 -7.31 28.78 16.20
N ARG A 122 -7.24 30.11 15.99
CA ARG A 122 -7.07 30.74 14.66
C ARG A 122 -5.94 30.10 13.84
N TYR A 123 -4.87 29.65 14.49
CA TYR A 123 -3.79 28.93 13.81
C TYR A 123 -4.24 27.57 13.26
N ILE A 124 -5.02 26.81 14.04
CA ILE A 124 -5.53 25.49 13.68
C ILE A 124 -6.56 25.63 12.55
N GLU A 125 -7.44 26.63 12.62
CA GLU A 125 -8.40 26.95 11.55
C GLU A 125 -7.68 27.27 10.24
N ARG A 126 -6.73 28.20 10.27
CA ARG A 126 -5.92 28.56 9.10
C ARG A 126 -5.19 27.36 8.51
N LYS A 127 -4.59 26.52 9.36
CA LYS A 127 -3.90 25.30 8.92
C LYS A 127 -4.85 24.26 8.33
N THR A 128 -6.07 24.18 8.86
CA THR A 128 -7.11 23.26 8.36
C THR A 128 -7.64 23.73 7.00
N ALA A 129 -7.95 25.02 6.85
CA ALA A 129 -8.31 25.62 5.57
C ALA A 129 -7.20 25.41 4.53
N TYR A 130 -5.95 25.68 4.89
CA TYR A 130 -4.80 25.48 4.02
C TYR A 130 -4.66 24.03 3.52
N ARG A 131 -4.81 23.04 4.42
CA ARG A 131 -4.80 21.62 4.04
C ARG A 131 -5.96 21.26 3.10
N LYS A 132 -7.14 21.84 3.33
CA LYS A 132 -8.34 21.63 2.51
C LYS A 132 -8.14 22.17 1.09
N ASP A 133 -7.57 23.37 0.97
CA ASP A 133 -7.30 24.00 -0.33
C ASP A 133 -6.28 23.20 -1.14
N GLN A 134 -5.19 22.74 -0.49
CA GLN A 134 -4.21 21.87 -1.13
C GLN A 134 -4.81 20.51 -1.53
N ALA A 135 -5.65 19.91 -0.69
CA ALA A 135 -6.32 18.66 -1.02
C ALA A 135 -7.28 18.82 -2.21
N LYS A 136 -8.01 19.94 -2.28
CA LYS A 136 -8.90 20.28 -3.40
C LYS A 136 -8.10 20.43 -4.71
N LEU A 137 -7.02 21.20 -4.69
CA LEU A 137 -6.12 21.35 -5.84
C LEU A 137 -5.61 19.99 -6.35
N LEU A 138 -5.14 19.11 -5.46
CA LEU A 138 -4.66 17.78 -5.83
C LEU A 138 -5.76 16.84 -6.31
N ALA A 139 -7.02 17.06 -5.92
CA ALA A 139 -8.16 16.34 -6.46
C ALA A 139 -8.48 16.82 -7.88
N GLU A 140 -8.49 18.13 -8.11
CA GLU A 140 -8.73 18.74 -9.43
C GLU A 140 -7.68 18.28 -10.46
N LEU A 141 -6.40 18.31 -10.11
CA LEU A 141 -5.30 17.85 -10.97
C LEU A 141 -5.38 16.36 -11.35
N ARG A 142 -6.17 15.57 -10.61
CA ARG A 142 -6.41 14.15 -10.90
C ARG A 142 -7.69 13.91 -11.71
N THR A 143 -8.40 14.96 -12.11
CA THR A 143 -9.60 14.88 -12.96
C THR A 143 -9.19 14.84 -14.44
N VAL A 144 -8.30 13.91 -14.78
CA VAL A 144 -7.81 13.64 -16.13
C VAL A 144 -7.82 12.13 -16.35
N PRO A 145 -7.93 11.65 -17.60
CA PRO A 145 -7.88 10.20 -17.87
C PRO A 145 -6.53 9.61 -17.44
N CYS A 146 -6.55 8.31 -17.12
CA CYS A 146 -5.33 7.57 -16.81
C CYS A 146 -4.39 7.57 -18.01
N LEU A 147 -3.11 7.92 -17.81
CA LEU A 147 -2.13 7.95 -18.90
C LEU A 147 -1.94 6.58 -19.59
N ASP A 148 -2.06 5.47 -18.84
CA ASP A 148 -1.76 4.13 -19.38
C ASP A 148 -2.96 3.46 -20.06
N CYS A 149 -4.17 3.60 -19.50
CA CYS A 149 -5.36 2.90 -20.00
C CYS A 149 -6.44 3.83 -20.56
N ASN A 150 -6.22 5.15 -20.51
CA ASN A 150 -7.12 6.20 -20.98
C ASN A 150 -8.54 6.19 -20.36
N LEU A 151 -8.77 5.38 -19.34
CA LEU A 151 -10.01 5.36 -18.57
C LEU A 151 -9.97 6.44 -17.48
N THR A 152 -11.14 7.03 -17.22
CA THR A 152 -11.33 8.02 -16.16
C THR A 152 -11.97 7.38 -14.95
N PHE A 153 -11.40 7.61 -13.78
CA PHE A 153 -11.94 7.19 -12.48
C PHE A 153 -12.08 8.39 -11.56
N PRO A 154 -12.84 8.28 -10.45
CA PRO A 154 -12.88 9.32 -9.44
C PRO A 154 -11.47 9.68 -8.94
N TYR A 155 -11.24 10.95 -8.60
CA TYR A 155 -9.92 11.48 -8.24
C TYR A 155 -9.20 10.65 -7.15
N PHE A 156 -9.93 10.02 -6.22
CA PHE A 156 -9.38 9.21 -5.13
C PHE A 156 -8.87 7.83 -5.58
N VAL A 157 -9.28 7.35 -6.76
CA VAL A 157 -8.72 6.16 -7.42
C VAL A 157 -7.45 6.53 -8.19
N MET A 158 -7.40 7.74 -8.74
CA MET A 158 -6.28 8.26 -9.52
C MET A 158 -5.08 8.58 -8.61
N GLN A 159 -3.88 8.23 -9.08
CA GLN A 159 -2.62 8.31 -8.36
C GLN A 159 -1.61 9.18 -9.10
N PHE A 160 -0.77 9.89 -8.33
CA PHE A 160 0.42 10.54 -8.84
C PHE A 160 1.57 9.52 -8.90
N ASP A 161 1.89 9.05 -10.10
CA ASP A 161 3.01 8.15 -10.35
C ASP A 161 4.24 8.94 -10.78
N HIS A 162 5.32 8.90 -10.00
CA HIS A 162 6.55 9.58 -10.39
C HIS A 162 7.18 8.85 -11.58
N ARG A 163 7.52 9.60 -12.64
CA ARG A 163 8.23 9.08 -13.81
C ARG A 163 9.58 8.50 -13.43
N ASP A 164 10.29 9.22 -12.58
CA ASP A 164 11.53 8.79 -11.93
C ASP A 164 11.38 8.92 -10.42
N ALA A 165 11.43 7.78 -9.72
CA ALA A 165 11.26 7.71 -8.28
C ALA A 165 12.50 8.20 -7.51
N THR A 166 13.65 8.36 -8.16
CA THR A 166 14.90 8.82 -7.53
C THR A 166 14.95 10.34 -7.36
N ASN A 167 14.25 11.07 -8.24
CA ASN A 167 14.20 12.54 -8.25
C ASN A 167 13.00 13.14 -7.49
N LYS A 168 12.25 12.30 -6.77
CA LYS A 168 11.14 12.76 -5.92
C LYS A 168 11.67 13.27 -4.58
N ARG A 169 11.16 14.41 -4.12
CA ARG A 169 11.45 14.91 -2.78
C ARG A 169 10.56 14.22 -1.75
N TYR A 170 9.28 14.04 -2.06
CA TYR A 170 8.28 13.40 -1.19
C TYR A 170 7.13 12.83 -2.02
N VAL A 171 6.32 11.95 -1.43
CA VAL A 171 5.03 11.58 -2.02
C VAL A 171 4.11 12.80 -1.98
N VAL A 172 3.57 13.22 -3.13
CA VAL A 172 2.75 14.44 -3.30
C VAL A 172 1.66 14.59 -2.23
N THR A 173 0.89 13.53 -1.96
CA THR A 173 -0.20 13.58 -0.96
C THR A 173 0.28 13.79 0.47
N GLN A 174 1.52 13.41 0.79
CA GLN A 174 2.13 13.62 2.11
C GLN A 174 2.67 15.05 2.31
N MET A 175 2.73 15.85 1.24
CA MET A 175 3.17 17.24 1.29
C MET A 175 2.08 18.20 1.79
N ILE A 176 0.82 17.75 1.84
CA ILE A 176 -0.32 18.56 2.30
C ILE A 176 -0.10 19.08 3.71
N GLY A 177 -0.14 20.40 3.88
CA GLY A 177 0.10 21.12 5.12
C GLY A 177 1.55 21.07 5.64
N ARG A 178 2.49 20.58 4.82
CA ARG A 178 3.94 20.52 5.12
C ARG A 178 4.79 21.31 4.13
N ALA A 179 4.33 21.46 2.89
CA ALA A 179 5.01 22.22 1.85
C ALA A 179 4.09 23.32 1.28
N GLY A 180 4.73 24.35 0.71
CA GLY A 180 4.03 25.41 -0.04
C GLY A 180 3.38 24.87 -1.31
N THR A 181 2.28 25.49 -1.76
CA THR A 181 1.55 25.07 -2.98
C THR A 181 2.45 25.03 -4.21
N GLY A 182 3.35 26.01 -4.39
CA GLY A 182 4.31 26.00 -5.50
C GLY A 182 5.26 24.80 -5.47
N THR A 183 5.72 24.39 -4.28
CA THR A 183 6.56 23.19 -4.11
C THR A 183 5.79 21.91 -4.43
N ILE A 184 4.51 21.84 -4.03
CA ILE A 184 3.63 20.71 -4.38
C ILE A 184 3.45 20.64 -5.91
N LEU A 185 3.18 21.76 -6.57
CA LEU A 185 3.01 21.81 -8.03
C LEU A 185 4.28 21.42 -8.78
N ALA A 186 5.45 21.86 -8.31
CA ALA A 186 6.73 21.45 -8.87
C ALA A 186 6.99 19.94 -8.75
N GLU A 187 6.52 19.31 -7.67
CA GLU A 187 6.60 17.86 -7.49
C GLU A 187 5.56 17.11 -8.35
N VAL A 188 4.32 17.62 -8.41
CA VAL A 188 3.28 17.09 -9.30
C VAL A 188 3.74 17.12 -10.76
N ALA A 189 4.47 18.15 -11.17
CA ALA A 189 4.99 18.26 -12.53
C ALA A 189 5.93 17.10 -12.91
N LYS A 190 6.48 16.34 -11.95
CA LYS A 190 7.30 15.14 -12.17
C LYS A 190 6.49 13.84 -12.28
N CYS A 191 5.18 13.92 -12.06
CA CYS A 191 4.29 12.78 -12.00
C CYS A 191 3.46 12.66 -13.28
N ASP A 192 3.08 11.42 -13.57
CA ASP A 192 1.98 11.09 -14.45
C ASP A 192 0.73 10.77 -13.61
N ILE A 193 -0.44 11.02 -14.16
CA ILE A 193 -1.70 10.62 -13.53
C ILE A 193 -2.14 9.28 -14.08
N VAL A 194 -2.21 8.27 -13.22
CA VAL A 194 -2.61 6.90 -13.58
C VAL A 194 -3.60 6.35 -12.57
N CYS A 195 -4.47 5.42 -12.98
CA CYS A 195 -5.35 4.74 -12.04
C CYS A 195 -4.56 3.82 -11.11
N ALA A 196 -5.16 3.42 -9.97
CA ALA A 196 -4.50 2.58 -8.98
C ALA A 196 -4.01 1.23 -9.54
N ASN A 197 -4.75 0.63 -10.50
CA ASN A 197 -4.32 -0.60 -11.16
C ASN A 197 -3.02 -0.40 -11.97
N CYS A 198 -2.99 0.60 -12.84
CA CYS A 198 -1.82 0.93 -13.66
C CYS A 198 -0.61 1.36 -12.81
N HIS A 199 -0.85 2.14 -11.75
CA HIS A 199 0.19 2.53 -10.79
C HIS A 199 0.86 1.31 -10.14
N ARG A 200 0.08 0.29 -9.74
CA ARG A 200 0.62 -0.95 -9.16
C ARG A 200 1.41 -1.75 -10.16
N ASP A 201 0.94 -1.83 -11.39
CA ASP A 201 1.64 -2.54 -12.45
C ASP A 201 3.00 -1.88 -12.77
N ARG A 202 3.04 -0.55 -12.91
CA ARG A 202 4.29 0.22 -13.03
C ARG A 202 5.23 -0.03 -11.85
N SER A 203 4.71 0.04 -10.63
CA SER A 203 5.50 -0.18 -9.41
C SER A 203 6.09 -1.59 -9.36
N TYR A 204 5.32 -2.60 -9.77
CA TYR A 204 5.80 -3.98 -9.84
C TYR A 204 6.92 -4.12 -10.88
N ARG A 205 6.69 -3.68 -12.12
CA ARG A 205 7.65 -3.77 -13.23
C ARG A 205 8.97 -3.06 -12.92
N ARG A 206 8.92 -1.88 -12.29
CA ARG A 206 10.12 -1.14 -11.86
C ARG A 206 10.92 -1.94 -10.84
N ARG A 207 10.27 -2.54 -9.84
CA ARG A 207 10.93 -3.37 -8.82
C ARG A 207 11.54 -4.65 -9.40
N THR A 208 10.84 -5.32 -10.31
CA THR A 208 11.35 -6.56 -10.92
C THR A 208 12.55 -6.27 -11.83
N ALA A 209 12.49 -5.18 -12.61
CA ALA A 209 13.60 -4.73 -13.44
C ALA A 209 14.85 -4.38 -12.60
N SER A 210 14.68 -3.67 -11.48
CA SER A 210 15.80 -3.35 -10.57
C SER A 210 16.35 -4.56 -9.81
N ALA A 211 15.57 -5.64 -9.66
CA ALA A 211 15.97 -6.86 -8.97
C ALA A 211 16.66 -7.90 -9.88
N GLY A 212 16.79 -7.62 -11.19
CA GLY A 212 17.49 -8.49 -12.13
C GLY A 212 16.78 -9.81 -12.49
N VAL A 213 15.46 -9.89 -12.29
CA VAL A 213 14.67 -11.08 -12.63
C VAL A 213 13.77 -10.71 -13.82
N LEU A 214 14.25 -11.02 -15.03
CA LEU A 214 13.43 -11.15 -16.26
C LEU A 214 13.02 -12.62 -16.41
#